data_AF-D7E9N8-F1
#
_entry.id   AF-D7E9N8-F1
#
_cell.length_a   1.000
_cell.length_b   1.000
_cell.length_c   1.000
_cell.angle_alpha   90.00
_cell.angle_beta   90.00
_cell.angle_gamma   90.00
#
_symmetry.space_group_name_H-M   'P 1'
#
loop_
_entity.id
_entity.type
_entity.pdbx_description
1 polymer ?
#
loop_
_entity_poly.entity_id
_entity_poly.type
_entity_poly.pdbx_seq_one_letter_code
_entity_poly.pdbx_strand_id
1 'polypeptide(L)'
;MFYKLTKFVENLFPKNPTSEYIQVIVYCTKADLSSGDLSKKICDVSKKSSNKAPEKNLDIWNFNNNRDKQLLKCDDFSEMEEIFEEAEYGGVPASSICNVDNNIVLIAIGPDKTERISELTTNLERI
;
A
#
# COMPACT_ATOMS: atom_id res chain seq x y z
N MET A 1 -8.66 22.86 -3.09
CA MET A 1 -8.65 21.83 -2.02
C MET A 1 -7.66 20.69 -2.29
N PHE A 2 -7.31 20.38 -3.54
CA PHE A 2 -6.34 19.34 -3.94
C PHE A 2 -4.90 19.50 -3.38
N TYR A 3 -4.37 20.72 -3.26
CA TYR A 3 -2.97 20.99 -2.85
C TYR A 3 -2.57 20.49 -1.44
N LYS A 4 -3.53 20.35 -0.52
CA LYS A 4 -3.24 19.84 0.84
C LYS A 4 -3.03 18.33 0.85
N LEU A 5 -3.68 17.61 -0.07
CA LEU A 5 -3.56 16.16 -0.18
C LEU A 5 -2.21 15.77 -0.78
N THR A 6 -1.78 16.48 -1.83
CA THR A 6 -0.48 16.26 -2.48
C THR A 6 0.66 16.43 -1.48
N LYS A 7 0.67 17.52 -0.68
CA LYS A 7 1.71 17.72 0.36
C LYS A 7 1.69 16.68 1.48
N PHE A 8 0.52 16.16 1.87
CA PHE A 8 0.44 15.09 2.87
C PHE A 8 0.99 13.78 2.31
N VAL A 9 0.60 13.43 1.08
CA VAL A 9 1.07 12.23 0.39
C VAL A 9 2.58 12.31 0.10
N GLU A 10 3.08 13.45 -0.39
CA GLU A 10 4.51 13.64 -0.70
C GLU A 10 5.43 13.56 0.53
N ASN A 11 4.94 13.96 1.72
CA ASN A 11 5.71 13.84 2.96
C ASN A 11 5.66 12.44 3.59
N LEU A 12 4.61 11.65 3.31
CA LEU A 12 4.45 10.29 3.86
C LEU A 12 4.95 9.18 2.93
N PHE A 13 5.06 9.45 1.63
CA PHE A 13 5.34 8.46 0.61
C PHE A 13 6.38 8.99 -0.39
N PRO A 14 7.69 8.75 -0.17
CA PRO A 14 8.71 9.16 -1.13
C PRO A 14 8.50 8.46 -2.49
N LYS A 15 8.65 9.23 -3.58
CA LYS A 15 8.43 8.75 -4.97
C LYS A 15 9.35 7.61 -5.41
N ASN A 16 10.54 7.53 -4.79
CA ASN A 16 11.54 6.49 -5.03
C ASN A 16 12.02 5.97 -3.67
N PRO A 17 11.43 4.88 -3.15
CA PRO A 17 11.99 4.25 -1.96
C PRO A 17 13.40 3.76 -2.29
N THR A 18 14.36 4.13 -1.45
CA THR A 18 15.77 3.66 -1.55
C THR A 18 16.04 2.50 -0.61
N SER A 19 15.07 2.17 0.24
CA SER A 19 15.14 1.04 1.16
C SER A 19 15.06 -0.30 0.42
N GLU A 20 15.78 -1.29 0.95
CA GLU A 20 15.70 -2.69 0.53
C GLU A 20 14.30 -3.29 0.81
N TYR A 21 13.58 -2.73 1.78
CA TYR A 21 12.24 -3.16 2.19
C TYR A 21 11.25 -2.00 2.18
N ILE A 22 10.06 -2.22 1.65
CA ILE A 22 9.01 -1.20 1.56
C ILE A 22 7.65 -1.79 1.94
N GLN A 23 6.70 -0.89 2.21
CA GLN A 23 5.29 -1.21 2.19
C GLN A 23 4.58 -0.34 1.16
N VAL A 24 3.93 -0.96 0.19
CA VAL A 24 3.10 -0.24 -0.79
C VAL A 24 1.66 -0.24 -0.31
N ILE A 25 1.01 0.90 -0.44
CA ILE A 25 -0.41 1.06 -0.21
C ILE A 25 -1.03 1.42 -1.55
N VAL A 26 -2.00 0.63 -2.01
CA VAL A 26 -2.74 0.89 -3.24
C VAL A 26 -4.13 1.33 -2.85
N TYR A 27 -4.64 2.40 -3.44
CA TYR A 27 -6.04 2.79 -3.29
C TYR A 27 -6.77 2.82 -4.63
N CYS A 28 -8.03 2.38 -4.62
CA CYS A 28 -8.88 2.44 -5.79
C CYS A 28 -9.53 3.83 -5.90
N THR A 29 -9.28 4.54 -7.00
CA THR A 29 -9.84 5.88 -7.24
C THR A 29 -11.36 5.85 -7.49
N LYS A 30 -11.90 4.75 -8.04
CA LYS A 30 -13.35 4.53 -8.23
C LYS A 30 -14.13 4.47 -6.91
N ALA A 31 -13.46 4.23 -5.78
CA ALA A 31 -14.11 4.15 -4.47
C ALA A 31 -14.55 5.51 -3.89
N ASP A 32 -14.09 6.62 -4.47
CA ASP A 32 -14.41 8.01 -4.08
C ASP A 32 -14.40 8.25 -2.56
N LEU A 33 -13.31 7.84 -1.90
CA LEU A 33 -13.18 7.96 -0.45
C LEU A 33 -12.85 9.40 -0.03
N SER A 34 -13.50 9.87 1.04
CA SER A 34 -13.16 11.14 1.66
C SER A 34 -11.72 11.12 2.18
N SER A 35 -11.06 12.29 2.24
CA SER A 35 -9.66 12.38 2.71
C SER A 35 -9.47 11.90 4.16
N GLY A 36 -10.48 12.11 5.01
CA GLY A 36 -10.46 11.67 6.40
C GLY A 36 -10.57 10.15 6.52
N ASP A 37 -11.49 9.56 5.77
CA ASP A 37 -11.66 8.11 5.72
C ASP A 37 -10.45 7.40 5.12
N LEU A 38 -9.86 7.99 4.07
CA LEU A 38 -8.67 7.47 3.43
C LEU A 38 -7.50 7.39 4.42
N SER A 39 -7.19 8.48 5.13
CA SER A 39 -6.07 8.51 6.09
C SER A 39 -6.21 7.46 7.20
N LYS A 40 -7.42 7.32 7.77
CA LYS A 40 -7.69 6.32 8.80
C LYS A 40 -7.53 4.90 8.24
N LYS A 41 -8.15 4.61 7.09
CA LYS A 41 -8.07 3.30 6.42
C LYS A 41 -6.65 2.93 6.03
N ILE A 42 -5.84 3.89 5.57
CA ILE A 42 -4.42 3.73 5.28
C ILE A 42 -3.66 3.24 6.52
N CYS A 43 -3.86 3.87 7.68
CA CYS A 43 -3.21 3.45 8.92
C CYS A 43 -3.63 2.04 9.34
N ASP A 44 -4.94 1.74 9.24
CA ASP A 44 -5.49 0.44 9.62
C ASP A 44 -4.96 -0.69 8.72
N VAL A 45 -5.00 -0.50 7.39
CA VAL A 45 -4.55 -1.52 6.43
C VAL A 45 -3.03 -1.71 6.48
N SER A 46 -2.27 -0.63 6.64
CA SER A 46 -0.82 -0.64 6.83
C SER A 46 -0.44 -1.50 8.05
N LYS A 47 -1.09 -1.28 9.20
CA LYS A 47 -0.82 -2.05 10.43
C LYS A 47 -1.18 -3.53 10.27
N LYS A 48 -2.33 -3.82 9.66
CA LYS A 48 -2.76 -5.22 9.42
C LYS A 48 -1.78 -5.97 8.54
N SER A 49 -1.32 -5.36 7.46
CA SER A 49 -0.32 -5.97 6.56
C SER A 49 1.02 -6.16 7.27
N SER A 50 1.47 -5.17 8.05
CA SER A 50 2.69 -5.30 8.87
C SER A 50 2.59 -6.45 9.87
N ASN A 51 1.45 -6.65 10.53
CA ASN A 51 1.30 -7.76 11.49
C ASN A 51 1.38 -9.15 10.84
N LYS A 52 1.19 -9.27 9.52
CA LYS A 52 1.36 -10.51 8.77
C LYS A 52 2.80 -10.74 8.31
N ALA A 53 3.65 -9.72 8.38
CA ALA A 53 5.01 -9.83 7.87
C ALA A 53 5.92 -10.66 8.79
N PRO A 54 6.90 -11.40 8.24
CA PRO A 54 7.90 -12.07 9.04
C PRO A 54 8.64 -11.09 9.95
N GLU A 55 8.95 -11.49 11.18
CA GLU A 55 9.66 -10.66 12.17
C GLU A 55 10.95 -10.06 11.59
N LYS A 56 11.73 -10.86 10.86
CA LYS A 56 12.93 -10.39 10.17
C LYS A 56 12.67 -9.25 9.18
N ASN A 57 11.60 -9.33 8.40
CA ASN A 57 11.25 -8.30 7.41
C ASN A 57 10.78 -7.02 8.13
N LEU A 58 10.00 -7.17 9.21
CA LEU A 58 9.55 -6.07 10.04
C LEU A 58 10.71 -5.34 10.69
N ASP A 59 11.69 -6.07 11.23
CA ASP A 59 12.87 -5.47 11.85
C ASP A 59 13.65 -4.65 10.83
N ILE A 60 14.00 -5.21 9.68
CA ILE A 60 14.75 -4.48 8.64
C ILE A 60 13.97 -3.24 8.18
N TRP A 61 12.67 -3.38 7.95
CA TRP A 61 11.81 -2.25 7.57
C TRP A 61 11.69 -1.18 8.67
N ASN A 62 11.72 -1.57 9.95
CA ASN A 62 11.72 -0.65 11.09
C ASN A 62 13.06 0.06 11.29
N PHE A 63 14.18 -0.61 11.00
CA PHE A 63 15.54 -0.07 11.15
C PHE A 63 15.95 0.83 9.97
N ASN A 64 15.38 0.62 8.78
CA ASN A 64 15.57 1.54 7.66
C ASN A 64 14.80 2.85 7.91
N ASN A 65 15.56 3.94 8.05
CA ASN A 65 15.11 5.31 8.37
C ASN A 65 13.78 5.71 7.71
N ASN A 66 12.67 5.51 8.44
CA ASN A 66 11.29 5.98 8.19
C ASN A 66 10.23 4.94 7.80
N ARG A 67 10.52 3.63 7.82
CA ARG A 67 9.52 2.62 7.41
C ARG A 67 8.97 2.97 6.04
N ASP A 68 9.84 2.99 5.02
CA ASP A 68 9.49 3.47 3.68
C ASP A 68 8.15 2.90 3.22
N LYS A 69 7.21 3.81 2.97
CA LYS A 69 5.90 3.52 2.41
C LYS A 69 5.79 4.18 1.06
N GLN A 70 5.03 3.57 0.16
CA GLN A 70 4.66 4.18 -1.11
C GLN A 70 3.14 4.13 -1.29
N LEU A 71 2.55 5.17 -1.87
CA LEU A 71 1.12 5.21 -2.19
C LEU A 71 0.96 5.15 -3.72
N LEU A 72 0.18 4.18 -4.20
CA LEU A 72 -0.15 3.99 -5.60
C LEU A 72 -1.66 4.13 -5.82
N LYS A 73 -2.03 4.47 -7.06
CA LYS A 73 -3.43 4.49 -7.50
C LYS A 73 -3.71 3.30 -8.40
N CYS A 74 -4.90 2.76 -8.23
CA CYS A 74 -5.55 1.86 -9.17
C CYS A 74 -6.90 2.49 -9.54
N ASP A 75 -7.32 2.41 -10.79
CA ASP A 75 -8.63 2.90 -11.23
C ASP A 75 -9.61 1.76 -11.51
N ASP A 76 -9.24 0.51 -11.23
CA ASP A 76 -10.10 -0.64 -11.43
C ASP A 76 -10.22 -1.52 -10.18
N PHE A 77 -11.42 -2.08 -9.94
CA PHE A 77 -11.67 -2.95 -8.78
C PHE A 77 -11.18 -4.37 -9.03
N SER A 78 -11.24 -4.86 -10.27
CA SER A 78 -10.74 -6.18 -10.64
C SER A 78 -9.21 -6.21 -10.57
N GLU A 79 -8.53 -5.15 -11.03
CA GLU A 79 -7.07 -5.04 -10.88
C GLU A 79 -6.65 -5.01 -9.41
N MET A 80 -7.41 -4.37 -8.52
CA MET A 80 -7.17 -4.42 -7.08
C MET A 80 -7.27 -5.85 -6.53
N GLU A 81 -8.28 -6.60 -6.96
CA GLU A 81 -8.46 -8.00 -6.56
C GLU A 81 -7.31 -8.88 -7.06
N GLU A 82 -6.94 -8.77 -8.33
CA GLU A 82 -5.81 -9.49 -8.94
C GLU A 82 -4.51 -9.25 -8.19
N ILE A 83 -4.15 -7.99 -7.93
CA ILE A 83 -2.92 -7.64 -7.21
C ILE A 83 -2.92 -8.19 -5.77
N PHE A 84 -4.08 -8.15 -5.10
CA PHE A 84 -4.19 -8.67 -3.75
C PHE A 84 -4.02 -10.19 -3.71
N GLU A 85 -4.66 -10.90 -4.64
CA GLU A 85 -4.53 -12.36 -4.76
C GLU A 85 -3.09 -12.74 -5.10
N GLU A 86 -2.46 -12.10 -6.09
CA GLU A 86 -1.06 -12.35 -6.46
C GLU A 86 -0.10 -12.15 -5.28
N ALA A 87 -0.33 -11.12 -4.46
CA ALA A 87 0.47 -10.89 -3.27
C ALA A 87 0.31 -12.01 -2.23
N GLU A 88 -0.92 -12.42 -1.90
CA GLU A 88 -1.18 -13.49 -0.93
C GLU A 88 -0.66 -14.85 -1.44
N TYR A 89 -0.90 -15.20 -2.70
CA TYR A 89 -0.37 -16.43 -3.32
C TYR A 89 1.16 -16.42 -3.41
N GLY A 90 1.75 -15.25 -3.67
CA GLY A 90 3.20 -15.04 -3.67
C GLY A 90 3.82 -15.08 -2.26
N GLY A 91 3.02 -15.20 -1.20
CA GLY A 91 3.51 -15.16 0.18
C GLY A 91 4.09 -13.81 0.58
N VAL A 92 3.66 -12.74 -0.08
CA VAL A 92 3.98 -11.36 0.30
C VAL A 92 2.93 -10.91 1.31
N PRO A 93 3.32 -10.35 2.46
CA PRO A 93 2.35 -9.92 3.47
C PRO A 93 1.39 -8.88 2.87
N ALA A 94 0.09 -9.14 2.85
CA ALA A 94 -0.87 -8.21 2.31
C ALA A 94 -2.13 -8.08 3.18
N SER A 95 -2.81 -6.94 3.10
CA SER A 95 -4.12 -6.77 3.73
C SER A 95 -4.97 -5.87 2.85
N SER A 96 -6.27 -6.15 2.78
CA SER A 96 -7.25 -5.36 2.05
C SER A 96 -8.30 -4.74 2.98
N ILE A 97 -8.95 -3.70 2.48
CA ILE A 97 -10.20 -3.14 3.01
C ILE A 97 -11.19 -3.10 1.86
N CYS A 98 -12.39 -3.65 2.07
CA CYS A 98 -13.48 -3.63 1.10
C CYS A 98 -14.50 -2.52 1.41
N ASN A 99 -15.26 -2.10 0.40
CA ASN A 99 -16.46 -1.29 0.58
C ASN A 99 -17.69 -2.16 0.90
N VAL A 100 -18.87 -1.54 0.95
CA VAL A 100 -20.16 -2.21 1.22
C VAL A 100 -20.57 -3.20 0.14
N ASP A 101 -20.07 -3.01 -1.08
CA ASP A 101 -20.30 -3.89 -2.24
C ASP A 101 -19.24 -5.00 -2.34
N ASN A 102 -18.44 -5.18 -1.29
CA ASN A 102 -17.34 -6.14 -1.21
C ASN A 102 -16.18 -5.90 -2.20
N ASN A 103 -16.14 -4.75 -2.86
CA ASN A 103 -15.02 -4.37 -3.73
C ASN A 103 -13.83 -3.91 -2.89
N ILE A 104 -12.61 -4.33 -3.25
CA ILE A 104 -11.38 -3.90 -2.58
C ILE A 104 -11.11 -2.43 -2.91
N VAL A 105 -11.06 -1.58 -1.89
CA VAL A 105 -10.82 -0.13 -2.05
C VAL A 105 -9.44 0.31 -1.61
N LEU A 106 -8.81 -0.44 -0.70
CA LEU A 106 -7.44 -0.22 -0.27
C LEU A 106 -6.74 -1.56 -0.06
N ILE A 107 -5.47 -1.61 -0.42
CA ILE A 107 -4.56 -2.72 -0.15
C ILE A 107 -3.29 -2.15 0.48
N ALA A 108 -2.72 -2.85 1.45
CA ALA A 108 -1.32 -2.71 1.81
C ALA A 108 -0.60 -4.01 1.45
N ILE A 109 0.59 -3.88 0.85
CA ILE A 109 1.48 -4.96 0.40
C ILE A 109 2.84 -4.72 1.05
N GLY A 110 3.40 -5.74 1.68
CA GLY A 110 4.56 -5.65 2.54
C GLY A 110 4.23 -5.31 4.01
N PRO A 111 5.25 -5.21 4.88
CA PRO A 111 6.66 -5.02 4.51
C PRO A 111 7.34 -6.24 3.90
N ASP A 112 7.96 -6.06 2.75
CA ASP A 112 8.81 -7.06 2.09
C ASP A 112 9.84 -6.36 1.20
N LYS A 113 10.69 -7.15 0.55
CA LYS A 113 11.72 -6.66 -0.37
C LYS A 113 11.13 -5.80 -1.47
N THR A 114 11.76 -4.67 -1.73
CA THR A 114 11.37 -3.69 -2.75
C THR A 114 11.23 -4.31 -4.13
N GLU A 115 12.13 -5.21 -4.52
CA GLU A 115 12.09 -5.91 -5.80
C GLU A 115 10.80 -6.72 -5.97
N ARG A 116 10.46 -7.54 -4.97
CA ARG A 116 9.24 -8.38 -4.99
C ARG A 116 7.96 -7.55 -5.08
N ILE A 117 7.90 -6.47 -4.31
CA ILE A 117 6.73 -5.60 -4.30
C ILE A 117 6.63 -4.78 -5.61
N SER A 118 7.77 -4.38 -6.17
CA SER A 118 7.81 -3.65 -7.44
C SER A 118 7.30 -4.51 -8.60
N GLU A 119 7.65 -5.80 -8.63
CA GLU A 119 7.13 -6.75 -9.64
C GLU A 119 5.60 -6.82 -9.59
N LEU A 120 5.02 -6.96 -8.39
CA LEU A 120 3.57 -7.00 -8.16
C LEU A 120 2.84 -5.69 -8.49
N THR A 121 3.55 -4.56 -8.49
CA THR A 121 2.95 -3.21 -8.63
C THR A 121 3.43 -2.46 -9.87
N THR A 122 4.07 -3.16 -10.82
CA THR A 122 4.70 -2.57 -12.00
C THR A 122 3.72 -1.79 -12.88
N ASN A 123 2.46 -2.22 -12.94
CA ASN A 123 1.44 -1.62 -13.81
C ASN A 123 0.69 -0.43 -13.17
N LEU A 124 0.94 -0.13 -11.88
CA LEU A 124 0.20 0.88 -11.14
C LEU A 124 0.84 2.28 -11.22
N GLU A 125 -0.01 3.31 -11.27
CA GLU A 125 0.44 4.71 -11.33
C GLU A 125 0.92 5.22 -9.96
N ARG A 126 2.10 5.87 -9.95
CA ARG A 126 2.69 6.52 -8.76
C ARG A 126 2.16 7.94 -8.59
N ILE A 127 2.04 8.40 -7.35
CA ILE A 127 1.54 9.74 -6.98
C ILE A 127 2.70 10.69 -6.70
#